data_AF-A0A919YV69-F1
#
_entry.id   AF-A0A919YV69-F1
#
_cell.length_a   1.000
_cell.length_b   1.000
_cell.length_c   1.000
_cell.angle_alpha   90.00
_cell.angle_beta   90.00
_cell.angle_gamma   90.00
#
_symmetry.space_group_name_H-M   'P 1'
#
loop_
_entity.id
_entity.type
_entity.pdbx_description
1 polymer ?
#
loop_
_entity_poly.entity_id
_entity_poly.type
_entity_poly.pdbx_seq_one_letter_code
_entity_poly.pdbx_strand_id
1 'polypeptide(L)'
;MEQSVTLVGVIFSIHRNDQQQSIQLDGIDQFGLIVHIDSDTELLCAHGKAISFDELEISMVVKVEHPLALTMSIPPQTYAYQVMVLQS
;
A
#
# COMPACT_ATOMS: atom_id res chain seq x y z
N MET A 1 -16.70 13.55 -4.29
CA MET A 1 -15.53 12.71 -4.61
C MET A 1 -14.52 12.97 -3.51
N GLU A 2 -14.12 11.92 -2.79
CA GLU A 2 -13.02 12.05 -1.82
C GLU A 2 -11.73 12.32 -2.59
N GLN A 3 -10.94 13.29 -2.13
CA GLN A 3 -9.67 13.62 -2.77
C GLN A 3 -8.66 12.52 -2.44
N SER A 4 -8.07 11.92 -3.46
CA SER A 4 -6.97 10.97 -3.33
C SER A 4 -5.63 11.63 -3.62
N VAL A 5 -4.57 11.00 -3.12
CA VAL A 5 -3.19 11.32 -3.43
C VAL A 5 -2.45 10.03 -3.74
N THR A 6 -1.41 10.14 -4.56
CA THR A 6 -0.57 9.01 -4.91
C THR A 6 0.79 9.14 -4.23
N LEU A 7 1.28 8.03 -3.67
CA LEU A 7 2.65 7.91 -3.22
C LEU A 7 3.35 6.76 -3.94
N VAL A 8 4.68 6.85 -4.03
CA VAL A 8 5.53 5.77 -4.52
C VAL A 8 6.50 5.41 -3.40
N GLY A 9 6.61 4.11 -3.10
CA GLY A 9 7.47 3.60 -2.05
C GLY A 9 7.84 2.14 -2.27
N VAL A 10 8.81 1.69 -1.51
CA VAL A 10 9.31 0.33 -1.45
C VAL A 10 8.65 -0.40 -0.29
N ILE A 11 8.11 -1.59 -0.55
CA ILE A 11 7.62 -2.47 0.53
C ILE A 11 8.81 -2.95 1.35
N PHE A 12 8.85 -2.61 2.65
CA PHE A 12 9.87 -3.15 3.55
C PHE A 12 9.30 -4.08 4.64
N SER A 13 7.98 -4.07 4.84
CA SER A 13 7.27 -5.01 5.70
C SER A 13 5.92 -5.39 5.10
N ILE A 14 5.51 -6.64 5.30
CA ILE A 14 4.19 -7.15 4.92
C ILE A 14 3.59 -7.82 6.15
N HIS A 15 2.38 -7.40 6.51
CA HIS A 15 1.62 -7.99 7.62
C HIS A 15 0.36 -8.64 7.08
N ARG A 16 0.15 -9.89 7.47
CA ARG A 16 -1.07 -10.63 7.19
C ARG A 16 -1.46 -11.43 8.42
N ASN A 17 -2.70 -11.26 8.84
CA ASN A 17 -3.37 -12.15 9.79
C ASN A 17 -4.80 -12.43 9.27
N ASP A 18 -5.58 -13.19 10.04
CA ASP A 18 -6.94 -13.57 9.63
C ASP A 18 -7.92 -12.39 9.46
N GLN A 19 -7.58 -11.21 9.97
CA GLN A 19 -8.46 -10.04 9.99
C GLN A 19 -7.95 -8.88 9.12
N GLN A 20 -6.65 -8.80 8.86
CA GLN A 20 -6.03 -7.63 8.24
C GLN A 20 -4.85 -7.99 7.33
N GLN A 21 -4.79 -7.29 6.20
CA GLN A 21 -3.68 -7.30 5.25
C GLN A 21 -3.15 -5.88 5.15
N SER A 22 -1.84 -5.70 5.30
CA SER A 22 -1.21 -4.39 5.13
C SER A 22 0.23 -4.50 4.68
N ILE A 23 0.67 -3.50 3.93
CA ILE A 23 2.07 -3.30 3.57
C ILE A 23 2.61 -2.06 4.27
N GLN A 24 3.90 -2.05 4.57
CA GLN A 24 4.59 -0.89 5.10
C GLN A 24 5.58 -0.36 4.07
N LEU A 25 5.42 0.92 3.74
CA LEU A 25 6.18 1.62 2.70
C LEU A 25 7.14 2.61 3.32
N ASP A 26 8.32 2.76 2.73
CA ASP A 26 9.26 3.81 3.12
C ASP A 26 8.76 5.20 2.69
N GLY A 27 9.44 6.25 3.17
CA GLY A 27 9.35 7.57 2.53
C GLY A 27 8.40 8.60 3.16
N ILE A 28 7.62 8.28 4.20
CA ILE A 28 6.84 9.30 4.93
C ILE A 28 7.60 9.84 6.15
N ASP A 29 8.18 8.95 6.94
CA ASP A 29 9.03 9.28 8.08
C ASP A 29 10.00 8.12 8.34
N GLN A 30 10.70 8.15 9.48
CA GLN A 30 11.62 7.07 9.90
C GLN A 30 10.92 5.73 10.19
N PHE A 31 9.60 5.72 10.35
CA PHE A 31 8.77 4.55 10.62
C PHE A 31 8.01 4.08 9.38
N GLY A 32 7.94 4.87 8.30
CA GLY A 32 7.22 4.55 7.08
C GLY A 32 5.71 4.75 7.19
N LEU A 33 4.96 4.30 6.20
CA LEU A 33 3.49 4.34 6.16
C LEU A 33 2.93 2.93 6.12
N ILE A 34 1.99 2.63 7.02
CA ILE A 34 1.18 1.41 6.91
C ILE A 34 0.00 1.68 5.96
N VAL A 35 -0.12 0.84 4.94
CA VAL A 35 -1.21 0.86 3.98
C VAL A 35 -2.02 -0.42 4.16
N HIS A 36 -3.26 -0.27 4.62
CA HIS A 36 -4.23 -1.35 4.72
C HIS A 36 -4.80 -1.69 3.36
N ILE A 37 -4.91 -2.99 3.08
CA ILE A 37 -5.41 -3.57 1.84
C ILE A 37 -6.61 -4.42 2.22
N ASP A 38 -7.75 -4.16 1.59
CA ASP A 38 -9.00 -4.90 1.80
C ASP A 38 -9.62 -5.32 0.46
N SER A 39 -10.86 -5.81 0.50
CA SER A 39 -11.58 -6.27 -0.69
C SER A 39 -11.91 -5.17 -1.69
N ASP A 40 -11.87 -3.90 -1.27
CA ASP A 40 -12.14 -2.75 -2.13
C ASP A 40 -10.85 -2.18 -2.75
N THR A 41 -9.67 -2.67 -2.33
CA THR A 41 -8.38 -2.29 -2.89
C THR A 41 -8.08 -3.01 -4.21
N GLU A 42 -7.81 -2.25 -5.28
CA GLU A 42 -7.33 -2.79 -6.55
C GLU A 42 -5.82 -3.09 -6.50
N LEU A 43 -5.43 -4.37 -6.61
CA LEU A 43 -4.03 -4.78 -6.69
C LEU A 43 -3.63 -5.10 -8.14
N LEU A 44 -2.66 -4.36 -8.68
CA LEU A 44 -2.24 -4.45 -10.08
C LEU A 44 -0.72 -4.62 -10.22
N CYS A 45 -0.28 -5.35 -11.25
CA CYS A 45 1.12 -5.31 -11.68
C CYS A 45 1.38 -4.17 -12.68
N ALA A 46 2.64 -3.96 -13.07
CA ALA A 46 3.07 -2.88 -13.98
C ALA A 46 2.37 -2.90 -15.35
N HIS A 47 1.81 -4.05 -15.75
CA HIS A 47 1.08 -4.23 -17.01
C HIS A 47 -0.44 -4.09 -16.87
N GLY A 48 -0.93 -3.69 -15.69
CA GLY A 48 -2.37 -3.55 -15.40
C GLY A 48 -3.09 -4.89 -15.18
N LYS A 49 -2.35 -5.99 -15.00
CA LYS A 49 -2.94 -7.29 -14.64
C LYS A 49 -3.25 -7.28 -13.14
N ALA A 50 -4.45 -7.71 -12.77
CA ALA A 50 -4.82 -7.96 -11.38
C ALA A 50 -3.93 -9.04 -10.76
N ILE A 51 -3.46 -8.77 -9.54
CA ILE A 51 -2.67 -9.70 -8.73
C ILE A 51 -3.34 -9.89 -7.37
N SER A 52 -2.95 -10.94 -6.66
CA SER A 52 -3.35 -11.21 -5.29
C SER A 52 -2.38 -10.56 -4.30
N PHE A 53 -2.81 -10.39 -3.04
CA PHE A 53 -1.93 -9.91 -1.96
C PHE A 53 -0.71 -10.83 -1.76
N ASP A 54 -0.86 -12.13 -2.03
CA ASP A 54 0.22 -13.13 -1.96
C ASP A 54 1.34 -12.90 -2.99
N GLU A 55 1.09 -12.12 -4.04
CA GLU A 55 2.10 -11.78 -5.05
C GLU A 55 2.89 -10.51 -4.68
N LEU A 56 2.56 -9.85 -3.56
CA LEU A 56 3.34 -8.72 -3.05
C LEU A 56 4.56 -9.23 -2.27
N GLU A 57 5.73 -8.67 -2.58
CA GLU A 57 6.98 -9.06 -1.93
C GLU A 57 7.72 -7.84 -1.38
N ILE A 58 8.53 -8.09 -0.33
CA ILE A 58 9.46 -7.09 0.19
C ILE A 58 10.44 -6.69 -0.91
N SER A 59 10.80 -5.41 -0.95
CA SER A 59 11.63 -4.75 -1.97
C SER A 59 10.92 -4.39 -3.27
N MET A 60 9.64 -4.75 -3.45
CA MET A 60 8.87 -4.26 -4.59
C MET A 60 8.63 -2.76 -4.49
N VAL A 61 8.79 -2.06 -5.61
CA VAL A 61 8.41 -0.64 -5.74
C VAL A 61 6.94 -0.59 -6.11
N VAL A 62 6.13 0.05 -5.28
CA VAL A 62 4.69 0.19 -5.50
C VAL A 62 4.26 1.65 -5.55
N LYS A 63 3.22 1.90 -6.34
CA LYS A 63 2.48 3.15 -6.37
C LYS A 63 1.14 2.92 -5.68
N VAL A 64 0.87 3.66 -4.61
CA VAL A 64 -0.37 3.57 -3.85
C VAL A 64 -1.20 4.81 -4.04
N GLU A 65 -2.45 4.63 -4.43
CA GLU A 65 -3.48 5.66 -4.35
C GLU A 65 -4.28 5.49 -3.06
N HIS A 66 -4.36 6.55 -2.27
CA HIS A 66 -5.03 6.55 -0.96
C HIS A 66 -5.74 7.90 -0.74
N PRO A 67 -6.72 8.01 0.17
CA PRO A 67 -7.31 9.30 0.51
C PRO A 67 -6.28 10.29 1.05
N LEU A 68 -6.53 11.59 0.88
CA LEU A 68 -5.70 12.65 1.46
C LEU A 68 -5.58 12.54 3.00
N ALA A 69 -6.57 11.92 3.65
CA ALA A 69 -6.59 11.70 5.08
C ALA A 69 -5.71 10.50 5.48
N LEU A 70 -4.95 10.68 6.57
CA LEU A 70 -4.17 9.64 7.24
C LEU A 70 -4.60 9.56 8.71
N THR A 71 -4.49 8.38 9.31
CA THR A 71 -4.59 8.22 10.77
C THR A 71 -3.31 8.70 11.43
N MET A 72 -3.40 9.64 12.37
CA MET A 72 -2.27 10.17 13.12
C MET A 72 -1.79 9.19 14.20
N SER A 73 -0.94 8.25 13.81
CA SER A 73 -0.23 7.31 14.70
C SER A 73 1.26 7.23 14.36
N ILE A 74 2.01 6.40 15.07
CA ILE A 74 3.41 6.09 14.78
C ILE A 74 3.54 4.57 14.55
N PRO A 75 3.80 4.09 13.32
CA PRO A 75 3.79 4.85 12.06
C PRO A 75 2.40 5.40 11.70
N PRO A 76 2.30 6.42 10.82
CA PRO A 76 1.03 6.83 10.22
C PRO A 76 0.39 5.68 9.43
N GLN A 77 -0.94 5.72 9.26
CA GLN A 77 -1.68 4.65 8.57
C GLN A 77 -2.76 5.19 7.63
N THR A 78 -3.05 4.45 6.56
CA THR A 78 -4.16 4.73 5.62
C THR A 78 -4.68 3.43 4.99
N TYR A 79 -5.76 3.52 4.22
CA TYR A 79 -6.22 2.43 3.34
C TYR A 79 -5.89 2.76 1.88
N ALA A 80 -5.79 1.73 1.03
CA ALA A 80 -5.54 1.92 -0.39
C ALA A 80 -6.83 1.80 -1.22
N TYR A 81 -6.99 2.71 -2.18
CA TYR A 81 -7.88 2.48 -3.32
C TYR A 81 -7.24 1.56 -4.34
N GLN A 82 -5.95 1.78 -4.63
CA GLN A 82 -5.20 0.98 -5.59
C GLN A 82 -3.73 0.86 -5.16
N VAL A 83 -3.15 -0.33 -5.34
CA VAL A 83 -1.71 -0.59 -5.22
C VAL A 83 -1.23 -1.17 -6.55
N MET A 84 -0.29 -0.48 -7.19
CA MET A 84 0.30 -0.90 -8.46
C MET A 84 1.79 -1.20 -8.29
N VAL A 85 2.21 -2.43 -8.53
CA VAL A 85 3.63 -2.82 -8.57
C VAL A 85 4.26 -2.21 -9.82
N LEU A 86 5.26 -1.35 -9.64
CA LEU A 86 5.99 -0.69 -10.73
C LEU A 86 7.21 -1.51 -11.15
N GLN A 87 7.89 -2.11 -10.18
CA GLN A 87 9.07 -2.94 -10.39
C GLN A 87 9.13 -4.04 -9.34
N SER A 88 9.37 -5.26 -9.80
CA SER A 88 9.67 -6.46 -9.02
C SER A 88 11.16 -6.78 -9.10
#